data_AF-A0A6P8YH83-F1
#
_entry.id   AF-A0A6P8YH83-F1
#
_cell.length_a   1.000
_cell.length_b   1.000
_cell.length_c   1.000
_cell.angle_alpha   90.00
_cell.angle_beta   90.00
_cell.angle_gamma   90.00
#
_symmetry.space_group_name_H-M   'P 1'
#
loop_
_entity.id
_entity.type
_entity.pdbx_description
1 polymer ?
#
loop_
_entity_poly.entity_id
_entity_poly.type
_entity_poly.pdbx_seq_one_letter_code
_entity_poly.pdbx_strand_id
1 'polypeptide(L)'
;MPSVFASDSGSPAASTRSRTRGATPTRLDSPRTRSMTRAATPTRNETRGTESDRPSSPALSTRSRARAPAVTSTPSRSNRPAQPQAAPPPKEAPVARIKCPECTSTFANDATYKIHKRMHLMKRVFTKIANPEMFMEKLPSLIMDTLEKIIKEKFVGKYADSLKAYAEELLKTFSSPEEDHDLLYKYLHEHLYAILSDHSSVFASALVYEYYVGVNSLLNNADFKTYLKKYVLSLGDVECPSVEVLELFIGNFMLGLTNETLIYFVRTIHGATANDEIRRKRSGDKSDSRTFLELCHYIGGSVVHTLIFKGNKFKDTNHSWNLFLDVVLKKFLPVEGVGSACSSSASHFTKSVDRGGLKDISQEALDFFVVLFDMLMSLEGPDGSLPNDVIEENVLQDSSILCLWDVLVGSHLDDDTVSLDFLTQICNTCKKIVMKGILKRRLNERLKKAYSAVSLRSRLAE
;
A
#
# COMPACT_ATOMS: atom_id res chain seq x y z
N MET A 1 -38.37 10.62 52.79
CA MET A 1 -38.31 12.10 52.83
C MET A 1 -38.63 12.54 54.26
N PRO A 2 -37.82 13.36 54.95
CA PRO A 2 -36.39 13.68 54.74
C PRO A 2 -35.52 13.64 56.05
N SER A 3 -34.21 13.46 55.90
CA SER A 3 -33.08 14.17 56.59
C SER A 3 -31.81 13.38 56.21
N VAL A 4 -30.90 13.88 55.36
CA VAL A 4 -29.91 14.95 55.52
C VAL A 4 -28.95 14.67 56.67
N PHE A 5 -27.77 14.09 56.36
CA PHE A 5 -26.50 14.46 56.96
C PHE A 5 -25.37 14.25 55.96
N ALA A 6 -24.61 15.32 55.75
CA ALA A 6 -23.38 15.38 54.96
C ALA A 6 -22.22 14.71 55.71
N SER A 7 -21.27 14.14 54.99
CA SER A 7 -19.99 13.69 55.53
C SER A 7 -18.88 14.42 54.81
N ASP A 8 -18.05 15.02 55.64
CA ASP A 8 -17.04 16.00 55.32
C ASP A 8 -15.72 15.35 54.88
N SER A 9 -14.97 16.21 54.21
CA SER A 9 -13.63 16.07 53.66
C SER A 9 -12.54 15.66 54.66
N GLY A 10 -11.61 14.81 54.21
CA GLY A 10 -10.40 14.45 54.94
C GLY A 10 -9.24 14.15 54.00
N SER A 11 -8.39 15.16 53.75
CA SER A 11 -7.08 15.01 53.10
C SER A 11 -5.99 14.72 54.15
N PRO A 12 -4.95 13.93 53.83
CA PRO A 12 -3.69 14.02 54.57
C PRO A 12 -2.49 14.39 53.70
N ALA A 13 -1.81 15.43 54.18
CA ALA A 13 -0.37 15.55 54.44
C ALA A 13 0.68 15.15 53.38
N ALA A 14 1.25 16.22 52.80
CA ALA A 14 2.69 16.51 52.65
C ALA A 14 3.70 15.39 52.90
N SER A 15 4.47 15.05 51.85
CA SER A 15 5.75 14.34 51.94
C SER A 15 6.88 15.14 51.28
N THR A 16 8.00 15.14 51.99
CA THR A 16 9.21 15.96 51.86
C THR A 16 10.08 15.58 50.66
N ARG A 17 10.43 16.57 49.84
CA ARG A 17 11.45 16.45 48.78
C ARG A 17 12.86 16.50 49.38
N SER A 18 13.57 15.38 49.31
CA SER A 18 15.02 15.31 49.50
C SER A 18 15.73 15.55 48.16
N ARG A 19 16.72 16.46 48.20
CA ARG A 19 17.64 16.82 47.11
C ARG A 19 18.89 15.95 47.26
N THR A 20 19.19 15.09 46.29
CA THR A 20 20.52 14.49 46.12
C THR A 20 21.16 15.01 44.84
N ARG A 21 22.39 15.51 44.99
CA ARG A 21 23.28 16.03 43.95
C ARG A 21 24.06 14.88 43.30
N GLY A 22 24.21 14.96 41.98
CA GLY A 22 25.49 14.82 41.28
C GLY A 22 26.09 13.42 41.11
N ALA A 23 25.99 12.88 39.90
CA ALA A 23 27.03 12.02 39.32
C ALA A 23 27.09 12.21 37.80
N THR A 24 28.27 12.55 37.31
CA THR A 24 28.67 12.77 35.92
C THR A 24 28.69 11.44 35.14
N PRO A 25 28.22 11.34 33.89
CA PRO A 25 28.39 10.13 33.12
C PRO A 25 29.74 10.14 32.38
N THR A 26 30.56 9.15 32.71
CA THR A 26 31.81 8.79 32.06
C THR A 26 31.52 8.33 30.62
N ARG A 27 32.28 8.91 29.69
CA ARG A 27 32.28 8.64 28.25
C ARG A 27 32.89 7.25 28.01
N LEU A 28 32.12 6.31 27.49
CA LEU A 28 32.61 5.01 27.00
C LEU A 28 32.78 5.09 25.49
N ASP A 29 34.04 5.00 25.05
CA ASP A 29 34.44 4.88 23.65
C ASP A 29 34.09 3.48 23.12
N SER A 30 33.27 3.42 22.07
CA SER A 30 33.02 2.19 21.31
C SER A 30 34.12 1.98 20.27
N PRO A 31 34.71 0.76 20.14
CA PRO A 31 35.75 0.49 19.17
C PRO A 31 35.17 0.32 17.77
N ARG A 32 35.86 0.98 16.84
CA ARG A 32 35.63 1.03 15.40
C ARG A 32 36.01 -0.31 14.77
N THR A 33 35.04 -1.15 14.39
CA THR A 33 35.31 -2.36 13.59
C THR A 33 35.46 -1.99 12.12
N ARG A 34 36.67 -2.22 11.58
CA ARG A 34 37.00 -2.12 10.15
C ARG A 34 36.35 -3.29 9.41
N SER A 35 35.40 -2.99 8.53
CA SER A 35 34.93 -3.94 7.51
C SER A 35 35.95 -4.00 6.37
N MET A 36 36.57 -5.16 6.18
CA MET A 36 37.34 -5.51 4.98
C MET A 36 36.44 -6.27 4.03
N THR A 37 35.95 -5.60 2.99
CA THR A 37 35.32 -6.25 1.84
C THR A 37 36.39 -6.73 0.87
N ARG A 38 36.51 -8.07 0.76
CA ARG A 38 37.33 -8.77 -0.23
C ARG A 38 36.48 -9.05 -1.47
N ALA A 39 36.96 -8.62 -2.63
CA ALA A 39 36.34 -8.84 -3.92
C ALA A 39 36.38 -10.32 -4.32
N ALA A 40 35.27 -10.83 -4.85
CA ALA A 40 35.21 -12.11 -5.56
C ALA A 40 34.57 -11.90 -6.93
N THR A 41 35.36 -12.14 -7.96
CA THR A 41 35.04 -12.19 -9.39
C THR A 41 34.14 -13.40 -9.68
N PRO A 42 33.11 -13.31 -10.54
CA PRO A 42 32.40 -14.50 -10.99
C PRO A 42 33.06 -15.10 -12.23
N THR A 43 33.42 -16.38 -12.12
CA THR A 43 33.84 -17.25 -13.22
C THR A 43 32.67 -17.58 -14.14
N ARG A 44 32.91 -17.36 -15.43
CA ARG A 44 32.08 -17.67 -16.59
C ARG A 44 32.07 -19.18 -16.82
N ASN A 45 30.90 -19.82 -16.71
CA ASN A 45 30.70 -21.19 -17.17
C ASN A 45 29.96 -21.20 -18.50
N GLU A 46 30.59 -21.85 -19.47
CA GLU A 46 30.08 -22.18 -20.79
C GLU A 46 29.10 -23.36 -20.67
N THR A 47 27.95 -23.26 -21.34
CA THR A 47 27.14 -24.42 -21.71
C THR A 47 26.81 -24.35 -23.20
N ARG A 48 27.01 -25.51 -23.83
CA ARG A 48 27.07 -25.79 -25.26
C ARG A 48 25.98 -26.79 -25.61
N GLY A 49 25.29 -26.58 -26.74
CA GLY A 49 24.39 -27.54 -27.40
C GLY A 49 22.97 -27.55 -26.81
N THR A 50 21.89 -27.63 -27.59
CA THR A 50 21.70 -28.33 -28.88
C THR A 50 20.61 -27.68 -29.73
N GLU A 51 20.84 -27.68 -31.05
CA GLU A 51 19.90 -27.40 -32.14
C GLU A 51 18.81 -28.49 -32.23
N SER A 52 17.55 -28.10 -32.51
CA SER A 52 16.73 -28.72 -33.58
C SER A 52 15.44 -27.93 -33.84
N ASP A 53 15.17 -27.73 -35.14
CA ASP A 53 13.87 -27.68 -35.81
C ASP A 53 12.93 -26.47 -35.63
N ARG A 54 13.02 -25.56 -36.62
CA ARG A 54 11.96 -24.64 -37.04
C ARG A 54 11.51 -25.01 -38.46
N PRO A 55 10.19 -25.07 -38.74
CA PRO A 55 9.68 -25.00 -40.10
C PRO A 55 9.25 -23.58 -40.48
N SER A 56 9.85 -23.11 -41.58
CA SER A 56 9.28 -22.43 -42.74
C SER A 56 8.13 -21.41 -42.58
N SER A 57 8.46 -20.15 -42.90
CA SER A 57 7.53 -19.06 -43.25
C SER A 57 6.79 -19.31 -44.57
N PRO A 58 5.78 -18.48 -44.88
CA PRO A 58 5.71 -17.91 -46.22
C PRO A 58 5.70 -16.38 -46.24
N ALA A 59 6.23 -15.89 -47.36
CA ALA A 59 6.57 -14.53 -47.71
C ALA A 59 5.39 -13.55 -47.77
N LEU A 60 5.65 -12.28 -47.46
CA LEU A 60 4.85 -11.15 -47.92
C LEU A 60 5.73 -9.90 -48.16
N SER A 61 6.04 -9.71 -49.44
CA SER A 61 5.98 -8.44 -50.19
C SER A 61 6.60 -7.17 -49.58
N THR A 62 7.86 -6.93 -49.91
CA THR A 62 8.51 -5.61 -49.78
C THR A 62 8.23 -4.75 -51.02
N ARG A 63 7.42 -3.70 -50.84
CA ARG A 63 7.22 -2.64 -51.85
C ARG A 63 8.46 -1.75 -51.91
N SER A 64 9.22 -1.91 -53.00
CA SER A 64 10.33 -1.05 -53.39
C SER A 64 9.81 0.34 -53.77
N ARG A 65 10.30 1.39 -53.10
CA ARG A 65 10.12 2.79 -53.52
C ARG A 65 11.33 3.20 -54.34
N ALA A 66 11.08 3.45 -55.62
CA ALA A 66 12.05 3.94 -56.60
C ALA A 66 12.67 5.28 -56.15
N ARG A 67 14.00 5.34 -56.22
CA ARG A 67 14.82 6.53 -55.97
C ARG A 67 15.03 7.22 -57.32
N ALA A 68 14.55 8.45 -57.46
CA ALA A 68 14.81 9.31 -58.62
C ALA A 68 16.24 9.90 -58.57
N PRO A 69 16.84 10.24 -59.72
CA PRO A 69 18.26 10.57 -59.81
C PRO A 69 18.58 12.00 -59.37
N ALA A 70 19.81 12.14 -58.87
CA ALA A 70 20.42 13.40 -58.47
C ALA A 70 20.65 14.33 -59.67
N VAL A 71 20.18 15.57 -59.55
CA VAL A 71 20.62 16.69 -60.37
C VAL A 71 21.59 17.52 -59.53
N THR A 72 22.86 17.40 -59.89
CA THR A 72 23.95 18.27 -59.44
C THR A 72 23.84 19.62 -60.14
N SER A 73 23.39 20.64 -59.43
CA SER A 73 23.60 22.03 -59.80
C SER A 73 24.35 22.75 -58.67
N THR A 74 25.63 23.00 -58.93
CA THR A 74 26.51 23.89 -58.17
C THR A 74 26.02 25.33 -58.31
N PRO A 75 25.66 26.04 -57.22
CA PRO A 75 25.50 27.48 -57.27
C PRO A 75 26.81 28.17 -56.90
N SER A 76 27.15 29.15 -57.74
CA SER A 76 28.25 30.08 -57.59
C SER A 76 28.31 30.74 -56.22
N ARG A 77 29.56 30.78 -55.75
CA ARG A 77 30.16 31.61 -54.72
C ARG A 77 29.66 33.06 -54.80
N SER A 78 28.74 33.43 -53.92
CA SER A 78 28.32 34.83 -53.71
C SER A 78 28.41 35.14 -52.22
N ASN A 79 29.26 36.13 -51.91
CA ASN A 79 29.39 36.93 -50.69
C ASN A 79 28.42 36.59 -49.55
N ARG A 80 28.89 35.77 -48.61
CA ARG A 80 28.23 35.56 -47.31
C ARG A 80 28.65 36.71 -46.37
N PRO A 81 27.74 37.61 -45.98
CA PRO A 81 28.05 38.62 -44.97
C PRO A 81 28.46 37.94 -43.67
N ALA A 82 29.47 38.50 -43.00
CA ALA A 82 30.03 37.99 -41.75
C ALA A 82 28.90 37.67 -40.76
N GLN A 83 28.79 36.39 -40.39
CA GLN A 83 27.87 35.95 -39.33
C GLN A 83 28.22 36.74 -38.05
N PRO A 84 27.24 37.41 -37.43
CA PRO A 84 27.45 38.05 -36.13
C PRO A 84 27.98 36.99 -35.16
N GLN A 85 29.13 37.29 -34.53
CA GLN A 85 29.69 36.43 -33.49
C GLN A 85 28.61 36.16 -32.46
N ALA A 86 28.26 34.88 -32.28
CA ALA A 86 27.24 34.46 -31.33
C ALA A 86 27.63 35.01 -29.96
N ALA A 87 26.72 35.77 -29.35
CA ALA A 87 26.90 36.27 -28.00
C ALA A 87 27.26 35.10 -27.06
N PRO A 88 28.20 35.28 -26.12
CA PRO A 88 28.53 34.23 -25.16
C PRO A 88 27.24 33.75 -24.48
N PRO A 89 27.06 32.42 -24.32
CA PRO A 89 25.84 31.87 -23.76
C PRO A 89 25.55 32.57 -22.42
N PRO A 90 24.30 33.01 -22.18
CA PRO A 90 23.95 33.71 -20.96
C PRO A 90 24.36 32.86 -19.76
N LYS A 91 25.13 33.45 -18.83
CA LYS A 91 25.55 32.80 -17.59
C LYS A 91 24.29 32.26 -16.90
N GLU A 92 24.19 30.92 -16.83
CA GLU A 92 23.03 30.25 -16.23
C GLU A 92 22.85 30.75 -14.79
N ALA A 93 21.66 31.28 -14.51
CA ALA A 93 21.32 31.71 -13.17
C ALA A 93 21.42 30.52 -12.19
N PRO A 94 21.93 30.72 -10.97
CA PRO A 94 22.05 29.63 -10.00
C PRO A 94 20.67 29.01 -9.73
N VAL A 95 20.50 27.75 -10.13
CA VAL A 95 19.28 26.98 -9.87
C VAL A 95 19.14 26.81 -8.36
N ALA A 96 18.10 27.40 -7.78
CA ALA A 96 17.81 27.27 -6.36
C ALA A 96 17.60 25.78 -6.01
N ARG A 97 18.44 25.25 -5.11
CA ARG A 97 18.34 23.86 -4.65
C ARG A 97 17.35 23.75 -3.49
N ILE A 98 16.46 22.77 -3.54
CA ILE A 98 15.49 22.47 -2.49
C ILE A 98 16.14 21.49 -1.50
N LYS A 99 16.15 21.81 -0.20
CA LYS A 99 16.65 20.90 0.84
C LYS A 99 15.48 20.15 1.48
N CYS A 100 15.62 18.84 1.66
CA CYS A 100 14.63 18.07 2.43
C CYS A 100 14.67 18.50 3.92
N PRO A 101 13.53 18.67 4.60
CA PRO A 101 13.51 18.92 6.03
C PRO A 101 13.71 17.66 6.87
N GLU A 102 13.43 16.48 6.32
CA GLU A 102 13.51 15.19 7.04
C GLU A 102 14.89 14.50 6.90
N CYS A 103 15.70 14.91 5.93
CA CYS A 103 17.07 14.43 5.77
C CYS A 103 17.98 15.50 5.18
N THR A 104 19.26 15.21 5.02
CA THR A 104 20.26 16.16 4.51
C THR A 104 20.33 16.26 2.98
N SER A 105 19.43 15.57 2.26
CA SER A 105 19.43 15.52 0.79
C SER A 105 19.00 16.85 0.15
N THR A 106 19.59 17.17 -1.00
CA THR A 106 19.30 18.40 -1.77
C THR A 106 18.92 18.09 -3.21
N PHE A 107 17.92 18.76 -3.74
CA PHE A 107 17.31 18.49 -5.04
C PHE A 107 17.40 19.71 -5.96
N ALA A 108 17.59 19.44 -7.26
CA ALA A 108 17.69 20.50 -8.27
C ALA A 108 16.31 21.03 -8.71
N ASN A 109 15.24 20.28 -8.50
CA ASN A 109 13.88 20.67 -8.88
C ASN A 109 12.81 20.06 -7.96
N ASP A 110 11.60 20.61 -8.04
CA ASP A 110 10.45 20.21 -7.23
C ASP A 110 10.00 18.76 -7.50
N ALA A 111 10.11 18.28 -8.74
CA ALA A 111 9.70 16.93 -9.10
C ALA A 111 10.53 15.85 -8.38
N THR A 112 11.86 15.98 -8.40
CA THR A 112 12.76 15.07 -7.70
C THR A 112 12.62 15.17 -6.18
N TYR A 113 12.39 16.38 -5.66
CA TYR A 113 12.09 16.58 -4.25
C TYR A 113 10.78 15.88 -3.83
N LYS A 114 9.72 15.98 -4.63
CA LYS A 114 8.43 15.34 -4.33
C LYS A 114 8.54 13.82 -4.30
N ILE A 115 9.25 13.21 -5.26
CA ILE A 115 9.53 11.76 -5.25
C ILE A 115 10.25 11.37 -3.96
N HIS A 116 11.27 12.15 -3.56
CA HIS A 116 11.98 11.91 -2.31
C HIS A 116 11.10 12.08 -1.06
N LYS A 117 10.26 13.11 -1.00
CA LYS A 117 9.30 13.32 0.11
C LYS A 117 8.34 12.13 0.21
N ARG A 118 7.91 11.54 -0.91
CA ARG A 118 7.08 10.32 -0.89
C ARG A 118 7.81 9.16 -0.23
N MET A 119 9.11 8.98 -0.44
CA MET A 119 9.89 7.94 0.26
C MET A 119 9.88 8.11 1.78
N HIS A 120 9.94 9.34 2.27
CA HIS A 120 9.80 9.63 3.69
C HIS A 120 8.40 9.27 4.23
N LEU A 121 7.35 9.66 3.50
CA LEU A 121 5.97 9.32 3.86
C LEU A 121 5.74 7.82 3.89
N MET A 122 6.24 7.09 2.89
CA MET A 122 6.16 5.63 2.83
C MET A 122 6.89 5.03 4.02
N LYS A 123 8.15 5.43 4.28
CA LYS A 123 8.89 4.97 5.45
C LYS A 123 8.15 5.24 6.76
N ARG A 124 7.45 6.38 6.88
CA ARG A 124 6.62 6.69 8.06
C ARG A 124 5.44 5.75 8.23
N VAL A 125 4.77 5.37 7.14
CA VAL A 125 3.70 4.36 7.18
C VAL A 125 4.27 3.02 7.64
N PHE A 126 5.48 2.64 7.19
CA PHE A 126 6.15 1.44 7.68
C PHE A 126 6.65 1.54 9.11
N THR A 127 7.01 2.71 9.61
CA THR A 127 7.27 2.87 11.06
C THR A 127 6.00 2.70 11.91
N LYS A 128 4.81 2.60 11.31
CA LYS A 128 3.58 2.15 11.98
C LYS A 128 3.40 0.63 11.97
N ILE A 129 4.32 -0.16 11.38
CA ILE A 129 4.44 -1.59 11.74
C ILE A 129 4.45 -1.65 13.26
N ALA A 130 3.71 -2.60 13.83
CA ALA A 130 3.59 -2.75 15.27
C ALA A 130 4.97 -2.53 15.94
N ASN A 131 5.03 -1.66 16.95
CA ASN A 131 6.22 -1.52 17.78
C ASN A 131 6.70 -2.95 18.12
N PRO A 132 8.00 -3.28 18.01
CA PRO A 132 8.52 -4.58 18.41
C PRO A 132 7.90 -5.08 19.73
N GLU A 133 7.74 -4.19 20.70
CA GLU A 133 7.10 -4.48 21.99
C GLU A 133 5.65 -4.94 21.85
N MET A 134 4.84 -4.26 21.02
CA MET A 134 3.45 -4.65 20.76
C MET A 134 3.36 -5.98 20.01
N PHE A 135 4.30 -6.25 19.09
CA PHE A 135 4.35 -7.53 18.41
C PHE A 135 4.71 -8.65 19.38
N MET A 136 5.69 -8.43 20.26
CA MET A 136 6.07 -9.36 21.32
C MET A 136 4.89 -9.66 22.25
N GLU A 137 4.16 -8.63 22.68
CA GLU A 137 2.95 -8.79 23.51
C GLU A 137 1.86 -9.61 22.80
N LYS A 138 1.72 -9.44 21.47
CA LYS A 138 0.68 -10.14 20.70
C LYS A 138 1.08 -11.57 20.33
N LEU A 139 2.37 -11.86 20.18
CA LEU A 139 2.89 -13.13 19.66
C LEU A 139 2.34 -14.39 20.35
N PRO A 140 2.21 -14.45 21.70
CA PRO A 140 1.61 -15.61 22.37
C PRO A 140 0.20 -15.91 21.85
N SER A 141 -0.66 -14.90 21.71
CA SER A 141 -2.02 -15.10 21.19
C SER A 141 -2.04 -15.59 19.74
N LEU A 142 -1.09 -15.15 18.90
CA LEU A 142 -0.98 -15.61 17.51
C LEU A 142 -0.56 -17.08 17.43
N ILE A 143 0.33 -17.52 18.33
CA ILE A 143 0.72 -18.92 18.47
C ILE A 143 -0.48 -19.78 18.87
N MET A 144 -1.26 -19.34 19.86
CA MET A 144 -2.47 -20.02 20.30
C MET A 144 -3.51 -20.13 19.17
N ASP A 145 -3.80 -19.01 18.49
CA ASP A 145 -4.70 -18.96 17.33
C ASP A 145 -4.24 -19.92 16.21
N THR A 146 -2.93 -20.03 16.01
CA THR A 146 -2.33 -20.94 15.02
C THR A 146 -2.54 -22.41 15.39
N LEU A 147 -2.25 -22.77 16.65
CA LEU A 147 -2.44 -24.14 17.14
C LEU A 147 -3.91 -24.55 17.08
N GLU A 148 -4.84 -23.68 17.47
CA GLU A 148 -6.27 -23.93 17.33
C GLU A 148 -6.70 -24.19 15.88
N LYS A 149 -6.13 -23.47 14.92
CA LYS A 149 -6.42 -23.68 13.49
C LYS A 149 -5.96 -25.06 13.04
N ILE A 150 -4.76 -25.48 13.43
CA ILE A 150 -4.23 -26.82 13.12
C ILE A 150 -5.17 -27.90 13.69
N ILE A 151 -5.65 -27.76 14.93
CA ILE A 151 -6.58 -28.72 15.55
C ILE A 151 -7.90 -28.82 14.77
N LYS A 152 -8.45 -27.67 14.35
CA LYS A 152 -9.71 -27.56 13.60
C LYS A 152 -9.58 -28.01 12.14
N GLU A 153 -8.36 -28.03 11.59
CA GLU A 153 -8.11 -28.35 10.19
C GLU A 153 -8.40 -29.82 9.87
N LYS A 154 -8.82 -30.09 8.63
CA LYS A 154 -9.14 -31.43 8.15
C LYS A 154 -7.94 -32.02 7.41
N PHE A 155 -6.92 -32.43 8.16
CA PHE A 155 -5.80 -33.19 7.59
C PHE A 155 -6.27 -34.55 7.07
N VAL A 156 -5.70 -34.97 5.94
CA VAL A 156 -5.94 -36.30 5.35
C VAL A 156 -4.62 -37.06 5.34
N GLY A 157 -4.66 -38.34 5.66
CA GLY A 157 -3.50 -39.24 5.62
C GLY A 157 -3.11 -39.78 7.00
N LYS A 158 -2.11 -40.66 7.01
CA LYS A 158 -1.72 -41.46 8.19
C LYS A 158 -1.16 -40.66 9.37
N TYR A 159 -0.90 -39.37 9.19
CA TYR A 159 -0.34 -38.48 10.22
C TYR A 159 -1.34 -37.46 10.76
N ALA A 160 -2.58 -37.44 10.25
CA ALA A 160 -3.57 -36.41 10.58
C ALA A 160 -3.89 -36.36 12.08
N ASP A 161 -4.15 -37.51 12.70
CA ASP A 161 -4.49 -37.57 14.13
C ASP A 161 -3.29 -37.23 15.02
N SER A 162 -2.08 -37.66 14.63
CA SER A 162 -0.84 -37.33 15.34
C SER A 162 -0.56 -35.82 15.33
N LEU A 163 -0.77 -35.14 14.20
CA LEU A 163 -0.60 -33.69 14.12
C LEU A 163 -1.56 -32.95 15.06
N LYS A 164 -2.82 -33.41 15.13
CA LYS A 164 -3.83 -32.80 16.00
C LYS A 164 -3.54 -33.02 17.46
N ALA A 165 -3.25 -34.26 17.87
CA ALA A 165 -2.88 -34.58 19.24
C ALA A 165 -1.66 -33.77 19.69
N TYR A 166 -0.69 -33.58 18.78
CA TYR A 166 0.49 -32.78 19.07
C TYR A 166 0.19 -31.28 19.23
N ALA A 167 -0.64 -30.73 18.35
CA ALA A 167 -1.09 -29.34 18.46
C ALA A 167 -1.93 -29.11 19.73
N GLU A 168 -2.79 -30.07 20.11
CA GLU A 168 -3.58 -30.03 21.36
C GLU A 168 -2.69 -30.02 22.60
N GLU A 169 -1.64 -30.85 22.62
CA GLU A 169 -0.74 -30.88 23.77
C GLU A 169 0.05 -29.58 23.89
N LEU A 170 0.64 -29.09 22.80
CA LEU A 170 1.32 -27.79 22.80
C LEU A 170 0.38 -26.65 23.21
N LEU A 171 -0.88 -26.67 22.76
CA LEU A 171 -1.87 -25.66 23.15
C LEU A 171 -2.11 -25.68 24.66
N LYS A 172 -2.17 -26.86 25.30
CA LYS A 172 -2.27 -26.96 26.77
C LYS A 172 -1.02 -26.40 27.44
N THR A 173 0.16 -26.75 26.94
CA THR A 173 1.46 -26.27 27.45
C THR A 173 1.53 -24.75 27.41
N PHE A 174 1.28 -24.13 26.25
CA PHE A 174 1.27 -22.66 26.09
C PHE A 174 0.15 -21.95 26.87
N SER A 175 -0.91 -22.66 27.26
CA SER A 175 -1.96 -22.12 28.13
C SER A 175 -1.58 -22.14 29.61
N SER A 176 -0.55 -22.90 29.99
CA SER A 176 -0.12 -23.04 31.37
C SER A 176 0.63 -21.78 31.82
N PRO A 177 0.22 -21.11 32.92
CA PRO A 177 0.92 -19.94 33.44
C PRO A 177 2.25 -20.29 34.13
N GLU A 178 2.54 -21.58 34.34
CA GLU A 178 3.72 -22.04 35.08
C GLU A 178 4.96 -22.19 34.19
N GLU A 179 4.80 -22.22 32.86
CA GLU A 179 5.91 -22.40 31.93
C GLU A 179 6.42 -21.08 31.34
N ASP A 180 7.74 -20.89 31.44
CA ASP A 180 8.43 -19.75 30.85
C ASP A 180 8.75 -20.06 29.37
N HIS A 181 7.96 -19.46 28.49
CA HIS A 181 8.13 -19.53 27.03
C HIS A 181 8.84 -18.30 26.45
N ASP A 182 9.38 -17.40 27.28
CA ASP A 182 9.92 -16.11 26.87
C ASP A 182 11.08 -16.28 25.87
N LEU A 183 11.87 -17.35 26.02
CA LEU A 183 12.97 -17.62 25.11
C LEU A 183 12.48 -17.93 23.69
N LEU A 184 11.43 -18.75 23.55
CA LEU A 184 10.85 -19.04 22.23
C LEU A 184 10.22 -17.77 21.65
N TYR A 185 9.44 -17.04 22.44
CA TYR A 185 8.79 -15.82 21.97
C TYR A 185 9.80 -14.79 21.51
N LYS A 186 10.86 -14.58 22.29
CA LYS A 186 11.97 -13.70 21.91
C LYS A 186 12.63 -14.17 20.61
N TYR A 187 12.89 -15.47 20.48
CA TYR A 187 13.55 -16.01 19.29
C TYR A 187 12.68 -15.89 18.02
N LEU A 188 11.39 -16.24 18.11
CA LEU A 188 10.43 -16.04 17.02
C LEU A 188 10.24 -14.56 16.70
N HIS A 189 10.11 -13.71 17.72
CA HIS A 189 10.02 -12.26 17.55
C HIS A 189 11.23 -11.72 16.80
N GLU A 190 12.45 -12.01 17.25
CA GLU A 190 13.69 -11.51 16.62
C GLU A 190 13.75 -11.89 15.14
N HIS A 191 13.42 -13.12 14.76
CA HIS A 191 13.51 -13.56 13.37
C HIS A 191 12.32 -13.07 12.53
N LEU A 192 11.10 -13.20 13.01
CA LEU A 192 9.90 -12.79 12.27
C LEU A 192 9.83 -11.27 12.12
N TYR A 193 10.21 -10.52 13.16
CA TYR A 193 10.26 -9.06 13.08
C TYR A 193 11.42 -8.59 12.21
N ALA A 194 12.60 -9.22 12.28
CA ALA A 194 13.74 -8.84 11.44
C ALA A 194 13.45 -8.97 9.95
N ILE A 195 12.65 -9.97 9.54
CA ILE A 195 12.18 -10.07 8.15
C ILE A 195 11.49 -8.75 7.78
N LEU A 196 10.56 -8.26 8.59
CA LEU A 196 9.78 -7.05 8.27
C LEU A 196 10.54 -5.74 8.45
N SER A 197 11.48 -5.65 9.39
CA SER A 197 12.18 -4.41 9.72
C SER A 197 13.08 -3.90 8.59
N ASP A 198 13.54 -4.82 7.75
CA ASP A 198 14.49 -4.53 6.68
C ASP A 198 13.80 -4.22 5.34
N HIS A 199 12.50 -4.45 5.23
CA HIS A 199 11.73 -4.23 4.01
C HIS A 199 11.16 -2.81 3.92
N SER A 200 11.17 -2.25 2.69
CA SER A 200 10.65 -0.91 2.39
C SER A 200 9.43 -0.92 1.45
N SER A 201 8.86 -2.10 1.23
CA SER A 201 7.82 -2.36 0.22
C SER A 201 6.52 -1.67 0.56
N VAL A 202 5.99 -0.88 -0.37
CA VAL A 202 4.88 0.09 -0.10
C VAL A 202 3.53 -0.59 0.01
N PHE A 203 3.38 -1.74 -0.63
CA PHE A 203 2.11 -2.43 -0.75
C PHE A 203 2.06 -3.67 0.14
N ALA A 204 0.85 -3.98 0.63
CA ALA A 204 0.64 -5.13 1.49
C ALA A 204 1.04 -6.42 0.78
N SER A 205 0.75 -6.57 -0.51
CA SER A 205 1.09 -7.75 -1.33
C SER A 205 2.58 -7.97 -1.49
N ALA A 206 3.35 -6.91 -1.72
CA ALA A 206 4.82 -6.97 -1.76
C ALA A 206 5.38 -7.36 -0.40
N LEU A 207 4.87 -6.75 0.68
CA LEU A 207 5.22 -7.13 2.05
C LEU A 207 4.88 -8.59 2.37
N VAL A 208 3.70 -9.06 1.95
CA VAL A 208 3.27 -10.46 2.07
C VAL A 208 4.29 -11.37 1.40
N TYR A 209 4.62 -11.09 0.14
CA TYR A 209 5.55 -11.91 -0.64
C TYR A 209 6.92 -11.98 0.01
N GLU A 210 7.50 -10.83 0.37
CA GLU A 210 8.80 -10.75 1.03
C GLU A 210 8.80 -11.46 2.38
N TYR A 211 7.71 -11.31 3.15
CA TYR A 211 7.56 -11.99 4.43
C TYR A 211 7.56 -13.52 4.27
N TYR A 212 6.83 -14.03 3.28
CA TYR A 212 6.82 -15.46 2.94
C TYR A 212 8.19 -15.97 2.51
N VAL A 213 8.92 -15.20 1.69
CA VAL A 213 10.28 -15.55 1.27
C VAL A 213 11.23 -15.59 2.48
N GLY A 214 11.13 -14.59 3.37
CA GLY A 214 11.92 -14.52 4.60
C GLY A 214 11.64 -15.69 5.54
N VAL A 215 10.38 -16.03 5.76
CA VAL A 215 9.99 -17.18 6.59
C VAL A 215 10.46 -18.49 5.95
N ASN A 216 10.33 -18.64 4.64
CA ASN A 216 10.83 -19.83 3.96
C ASN A 216 12.36 -19.95 4.10
N SER A 217 13.09 -18.83 4.03
CA SER A 217 14.53 -18.81 4.32
C SER A 217 14.83 -19.22 5.77
N LEU A 218 14.03 -18.74 6.73
CA LEU A 218 14.14 -19.10 8.15
C LEU A 218 13.88 -20.59 8.39
N LEU A 219 12.86 -21.17 7.75
CA LEU A 219 12.53 -22.60 7.83
C LEU A 219 13.63 -23.50 7.25
N ASN A 220 14.38 -22.99 6.27
CA ASN A 220 15.53 -23.69 5.69
C ASN A 220 16.84 -23.45 6.46
N ASN A 221 16.83 -22.58 7.48
CA ASN A 221 17.97 -22.40 8.37
C ASN A 221 18.09 -23.60 9.33
N ALA A 222 19.21 -24.32 9.24
CA ALA A 222 19.44 -25.54 10.01
C ALA A 222 19.48 -25.30 11.53
N ASP A 223 20.03 -24.18 11.99
CA ASP A 223 20.13 -23.83 13.41
C ASP A 223 18.75 -23.51 13.98
N PHE A 224 17.98 -22.67 13.28
CA PHE A 224 16.60 -22.33 13.66
C PHE A 224 15.75 -23.60 13.74
N LYS A 225 15.82 -24.45 12.72
CA LYS A 225 15.07 -25.71 12.66
C LYS A 225 15.47 -26.67 13.78
N THR A 226 16.76 -26.77 14.10
CA THR A 226 17.27 -27.61 15.19
C THR A 226 16.82 -27.09 16.55
N TYR A 227 16.87 -25.78 16.76
CA TYR A 227 16.35 -25.14 17.97
C TYR A 227 14.86 -25.41 18.15
N LEU A 228 14.06 -25.14 17.12
CA LEU A 228 12.61 -25.32 17.18
C LEU A 228 12.23 -26.77 17.46
N LYS A 229 12.91 -27.74 16.81
CA LYS A 229 12.73 -29.17 17.11
C LYS A 229 13.03 -29.51 18.57
N LYS A 230 14.17 -29.05 19.10
CA LYS A 230 14.57 -29.32 20.49
C LYS A 230 13.56 -28.74 21.48
N TYR A 231 13.12 -27.51 21.24
CA TYR A 231 12.14 -26.84 22.07
C TYR A 231 10.79 -27.58 22.05
N VAL A 232 10.30 -27.90 20.87
CA VAL A 232 9.03 -28.61 20.69
C VAL A 232 9.07 -30.01 21.31
N LEU A 233 10.20 -30.71 21.23
CA LEU A 233 10.42 -31.99 21.93
C LEU A 233 10.54 -31.85 23.46
N SER A 234 10.86 -30.67 23.99
CA SER A 234 10.92 -30.43 25.45
C SER A 234 9.58 -30.06 26.08
N LEU A 235 8.58 -29.67 25.28
CA LEU A 235 7.30 -29.13 25.75
C LEU A 235 6.21 -30.18 26.02
N GLY A 236 6.46 -31.47 25.76
CA GLY A 236 5.43 -32.48 25.92
C GLY A 236 5.97 -33.83 26.35
N ASP A 237 5.18 -34.54 27.15
CA ASP A 237 5.31 -35.97 27.41
C ASP A 237 4.80 -36.83 26.24
N VAL A 238 4.46 -36.20 25.10
CA VAL A 238 4.00 -36.92 23.91
C VAL A 238 5.11 -37.85 23.44
N GLU A 239 4.77 -39.13 23.30
CA GLU A 239 5.66 -40.12 22.69
C GLU A 239 6.29 -39.53 21.43
N CYS A 240 7.62 -39.51 21.42
CA CYS A 240 8.43 -38.81 20.42
C CYS A 240 7.87 -39.09 19.01
N PRO A 241 7.26 -38.09 18.35
CA PRO A 241 6.63 -38.31 17.06
C PRO A 241 7.70 -38.76 16.07
N SER A 242 7.30 -39.53 15.05
CA SER A 242 8.24 -39.86 13.98
C SER A 242 8.81 -38.55 13.40
N VAL A 243 10.06 -38.60 12.92
CA VAL A 243 10.74 -37.41 12.39
C VAL A 243 9.89 -36.73 11.32
N GLU A 244 9.16 -37.51 10.52
CA GLU A 244 8.24 -37.00 9.49
C GLU A 244 7.06 -36.22 10.07
N VAL A 245 6.47 -36.68 11.19
CA VAL A 245 5.35 -35.99 11.85
C VAL A 245 5.83 -34.66 12.44
N LEU A 246 7.01 -34.64 13.07
CA LEU A 246 7.58 -33.43 13.64
C LEU A 246 7.91 -32.39 12.56
N GLU A 247 8.49 -32.83 11.44
CA GLU A 247 8.77 -31.98 10.27
C GLU A 247 7.49 -31.39 9.68
N LEU A 248 6.47 -32.24 9.51
CA LEU A 248 5.17 -31.82 8.98
C LEU A 248 4.48 -30.84 9.94
N PHE A 249 4.56 -31.08 11.25
CA PHE A 249 4.03 -30.17 12.27
C PHE A 249 4.72 -28.80 12.21
N ILE A 250 6.06 -28.77 12.23
CA ILE A 250 6.83 -27.52 12.17
C ILE A 250 6.48 -26.71 10.92
N GLY A 251 6.36 -27.38 9.76
CA GLY A 251 5.95 -26.73 8.51
C GLY A 251 4.58 -26.09 8.61
N ASN A 252 3.57 -26.81 9.11
CA ASN A 252 2.21 -26.29 9.27
C ASN A 252 2.12 -25.21 10.34
N PHE A 253 2.82 -25.36 11.46
CA PHE A 253 2.89 -24.38 12.54
C PHE A 253 3.48 -23.07 12.05
N MET A 254 4.65 -23.10 11.40
CA MET A 254 5.29 -21.89 10.90
C MET A 254 4.48 -21.24 9.78
N LEU A 255 3.84 -22.02 8.90
CA LEU A 255 2.95 -21.48 7.88
C LEU A 255 1.71 -20.79 8.50
N GLY A 256 1.09 -21.42 9.50
CA GLY A 256 -0.05 -20.84 10.21
C GLY A 256 0.35 -19.59 10.98
N LEU A 257 1.47 -19.62 11.69
CA LEU A 257 1.99 -18.46 12.43
C LEU A 257 2.33 -17.31 11.49
N THR A 258 2.92 -17.61 10.33
CA THR A 258 3.19 -16.62 9.28
C THR A 258 1.92 -15.94 8.79
N ASN A 259 0.84 -16.71 8.60
CA ASN A 259 -0.45 -16.14 8.24
C ASN A 259 -1.01 -15.22 9.34
N GLU A 260 -1.00 -15.66 10.60
CA GLU A 260 -1.55 -14.85 11.71
C GLU A 260 -0.76 -13.58 11.96
N THR A 261 0.57 -13.68 11.95
CA THR A 261 1.47 -12.54 12.08
C THR A 261 1.29 -11.56 10.94
N LEU A 262 1.23 -12.03 9.69
CA LEU A 262 0.96 -11.18 8.54
C LEU A 262 -0.41 -10.51 8.62
N ILE A 263 -1.47 -11.23 9.00
CA ILE A 263 -2.79 -10.64 9.25
C ILE A 263 -2.72 -9.57 10.34
N TYR A 264 -1.98 -9.82 11.42
CA TYR A 264 -1.77 -8.85 12.50
C TYR A 264 -1.05 -7.61 11.99
N PHE A 265 0.05 -7.76 11.24
CA PHE A 265 0.81 -6.64 10.69
C PHE A 265 -0.01 -5.85 9.68
N VAL A 266 -0.69 -6.53 8.76
CA VAL A 266 -1.63 -5.90 7.83
C VAL A 266 -2.70 -5.15 8.61
N ARG A 267 -3.34 -5.73 9.64
CA ARG A 267 -4.31 -5.00 10.47
C ARG A 267 -3.71 -3.82 11.21
N THR A 268 -2.46 -3.91 11.64
CA THR A 268 -1.81 -2.85 12.43
C THR A 268 -1.35 -1.69 11.54
N ILE A 269 -0.62 -2.00 10.48
CA ILE A 269 -0.25 -1.05 9.42
C ILE A 269 -1.51 -0.37 8.91
N HIS A 270 -2.57 -1.17 8.68
CA HIS A 270 -3.76 -0.65 8.04
C HIS A 270 -4.80 -0.04 8.97
N GLY A 271 -4.55 -0.05 10.27
CA GLY A 271 -5.57 0.18 11.28
C GLY A 271 -6.60 -0.95 11.26
N ALA A 272 -6.90 -1.54 12.42
CA ALA A 272 -7.89 -2.60 12.54
C ALA A 272 -9.32 -2.19 12.07
N THR A 273 -9.50 -0.94 11.66
CA THR A 273 -10.77 -0.31 11.32
C THR A 273 -11.09 -0.28 9.84
N ALA A 274 -10.16 -0.28 8.88
CA ALA A 274 -10.46 0.02 7.47
C ALA A 274 -11.65 -0.78 6.90
N ASN A 275 -11.57 -2.12 6.90
CA ASN A 275 -12.63 -2.97 6.34
C ASN A 275 -13.91 -3.00 7.21
N ASP A 276 -13.77 -3.00 8.53
CA ASP A 276 -14.90 -3.00 9.45
C ASP A 276 -15.61 -1.65 9.51
N GLU A 277 -14.91 -0.56 9.22
CA GLU A 277 -15.41 0.81 9.13
C GLU A 277 -16.05 1.05 7.77
N ILE A 278 -15.50 0.53 6.68
CA ILE A 278 -16.18 0.49 5.37
C ILE A 278 -17.48 -0.31 5.48
N ARG A 279 -17.44 -1.50 6.11
CA ARG A 279 -18.64 -2.32 6.38
C ARG A 279 -19.63 -1.60 7.30
N ARG A 280 -19.16 -0.91 8.35
CA ARG A 280 -20.00 -0.09 9.23
C ARG A 280 -20.60 1.12 8.52
N LYS A 281 -19.86 1.81 7.65
CA LYS A 281 -20.37 2.92 6.81
C LYS A 281 -21.40 2.43 5.78
N ARG A 282 -21.30 1.18 5.32
CA ARG A 282 -22.35 0.55 4.50
C ARG A 282 -23.60 0.16 5.29
N SER A 283 -23.46 -0.15 6.57
CA SER A 283 -24.57 -0.60 7.42
C SER A 283 -25.24 0.53 8.23
N GLY A 284 -24.57 1.67 8.41
CA GLY A 284 -25.09 2.87 9.07
C GLY A 284 -25.88 3.78 8.12
N ASP A 285 -27.10 4.11 8.52
CA ASP A 285 -28.11 4.98 7.91
C ASP A 285 -28.37 4.80 6.38
N LYS A 286 -29.38 4.00 6.08
CA LYS A 286 -29.62 3.38 4.77
C LYS A 286 -30.06 4.35 3.66
N SER A 287 -30.51 5.57 3.96
CA SER A 287 -30.96 6.52 2.93
C SER A 287 -29.84 7.36 2.34
N ASP A 288 -28.89 7.80 3.17
CA ASP A 288 -27.78 8.65 2.73
C ASP A 288 -26.65 7.82 2.10
N SER A 289 -26.48 6.57 2.55
CA SER A 289 -25.51 5.62 1.99
C SER A 289 -25.78 5.29 0.51
N ARG A 290 -27.06 5.18 0.10
CA ARG A 290 -27.39 4.84 -1.30
C ARG A 290 -27.02 5.95 -2.29
N THR A 291 -27.40 7.19 -2.00
CA THR A 291 -27.08 8.35 -2.84
C THR A 291 -25.58 8.56 -2.92
N PHE A 292 -24.86 8.31 -1.82
CA PHE A 292 -23.41 8.39 -1.77
C PHE A 292 -22.74 7.33 -2.65
N LEU A 293 -23.18 6.07 -2.60
CA LEU A 293 -22.65 5.00 -3.47
C LEU A 293 -22.93 5.26 -4.95
N GLU A 294 -24.14 5.73 -5.28
CA GLU A 294 -24.52 6.14 -6.64
C GLU A 294 -23.60 7.26 -7.16
N LEU A 295 -23.30 8.25 -6.33
CA LEU A 295 -22.36 9.33 -6.65
C LEU A 295 -20.91 8.83 -6.80
N CYS A 296 -20.45 7.96 -5.90
CA CYS A 296 -19.10 7.38 -5.96
C CYS A 296 -18.91 6.57 -7.24
N HIS A 297 -19.92 5.77 -7.63
CA HIS A 297 -19.89 5.00 -8.86
C HIS A 297 -19.86 5.91 -10.11
N TYR A 298 -20.68 6.96 -10.14
CA TYR A 298 -20.66 7.95 -11.22
C TYR A 298 -19.30 8.66 -11.35
N ILE A 299 -18.72 9.10 -10.23
CA ILE A 299 -17.41 9.76 -10.20
C ILE A 299 -16.32 8.78 -10.61
N GLY A 300 -16.33 7.56 -10.06
CA GLY A 300 -15.39 6.50 -10.40
C GLY A 300 -15.43 6.16 -11.89
N GLY A 301 -16.62 5.98 -12.46
CA GLY A 301 -16.82 5.78 -13.90
C GLY A 301 -16.28 6.94 -14.75
N SER A 302 -16.44 8.18 -14.30
CA SER A 302 -15.89 9.38 -14.95
C SER A 302 -14.36 9.43 -14.89
N VAL A 303 -13.77 9.01 -13.75
CA VAL A 303 -12.33 8.88 -13.56
C VAL A 303 -11.79 7.82 -14.53
N VAL A 304 -12.35 6.61 -14.50
CA VAL A 304 -11.94 5.48 -15.35
C VAL A 304 -12.01 5.85 -16.84
N HIS A 305 -13.11 6.49 -17.28
CA HIS A 305 -13.21 7.00 -18.66
C HIS A 305 -12.06 7.94 -19.03
N THR A 306 -11.74 8.91 -18.16
CA THR A 306 -10.66 9.88 -18.38
C THR A 306 -9.29 9.19 -18.46
N LEU A 307 -9.09 8.16 -17.65
CA LEU A 307 -7.85 7.39 -17.61
C LEU A 307 -7.68 6.52 -18.86
N ILE A 308 -8.74 5.85 -19.32
CA ILE A 308 -8.75 5.11 -20.59
C ILE A 308 -8.42 6.04 -21.76
N PHE A 309 -9.01 7.24 -21.79
CA PHE A 309 -8.73 8.23 -22.82
C PHE A 309 -7.25 8.65 -22.82
N LYS A 310 -6.69 8.96 -21.65
CA LYS A 310 -5.25 9.30 -21.53
C LYS A 310 -4.35 8.11 -21.89
N GLY A 311 -4.67 6.91 -21.42
CA GLY A 311 -3.92 5.69 -21.70
C GLY A 311 -3.85 5.42 -23.21
N ASN A 312 -4.97 5.50 -23.91
CA ASN A 312 -4.96 5.36 -25.36
C ASN A 312 -4.14 6.43 -26.08
N LYS A 313 -4.08 7.65 -25.54
CA LYS A 313 -3.26 8.73 -26.11
C LYS A 313 -1.75 8.52 -25.91
N PHE A 314 -1.35 7.91 -24.79
CA PHE A 314 0.07 7.86 -24.39
C PHE A 314 0.71 6.47 -24.47
N LYS A 315 -0.06 5.38 -24.63
CA LYS A 315 0.44 3.99 -24.60
C LYS A 315 1.54 3.69 -25.62
N ASP A 316 1.53 4.36 -26.78
CA ASP A 316 2.53 4.15 -27.83
C ASP A 316 3.85 4.88 -27.55
N THR A 317 3.84 5.86 -26.64
CA THR A 317 4.99 6.70 -26.29
C THR A 317 5.55 6.42 -24.90
N ASN A 318 4.79 5.72 -24.05
CA ASN A 318 5.15 5.49 -22.66
C ASN A 318 4.67 4.11 -22.21
N HIS A 319 5.62 3.21 -21.95
CA HIS A 319 5.35 1.84 -21.54
C HIS A 319 4.54 1.74 -20.24
N SER A 320 4.78 2.62 -19.27
CA SER A 320 4.02 2.66 -18.01
C SER A 320 2.54 2.96 -18.25
N TRP A 321 2.20 3.76 -19.28
CA TRP A 321 0.80 3.99 -19.66
C TRP A 321 0.14 2.78 -20.32
N ASN A 322 0.92 1.90 -20.96
CA ASN A 322 0.40 0.65 -21.51
C ASN A 322 0.03 -0.32 -20.38
N LEU A 323 0.95 -0.55 -19.42
CA LEU A 323 0.69 -1.34 -18.22
C LEU A 323 -0.51 -0.80 -17.44
N PHE A 324 -0.55 0.53 -17.25
CA PHE A 324 -1.66 1.19 -16.59
C PHE A 324 -2.99 0.95 -17.32
N LEU A 325 -3.03 1.13 -18.65
CA LEU A 325 -4.26 0.89 -19.41
C LEU A 325 -4.74 -0.56 -19.27
N ASP A 326 -3.82 -1.53 -19.29
CA ASP A 326 -4.14 -2.94 -19.07
C ASP A 326 -4.78 -3.19 -17.70
N VAL A 327 -4.21 -2.62 -16.63
CA VAL A 327 -4.78 -2.69 -15.27
C VAL A 327 -6.17 -2.08 -15.21
N VAL A 328 -6.38 -0.90 -15.79
CA VAL A 328 -7.72 -0.27 -15.81
C VAL A 328 -8.74 -1.14 -16.50
N LEU A 329 -8.40 -1.66 -17.68
CA LEU A 329 -9.34 -2.45 -18.46
C LEU A 329 -9.67 -3.78 -17.78
N LYS A 330 -8.72 -4.40 -17.08
CA LYS A 330 -8.90 -5.70 -16.41
C LYS A 330 -9.51 -5.61 -15.01
N LYS A 331 -9.18 -4.56 -14.25
CA LYS A 331 -9.47 -4.49 -12.81
C LYS A 331 -10.52 -3.46 -12.43
N PHE A 332 -10.60 -2.35 -13.17
CA PHE A 332 -11.54 -1.28 -12.87
C PHE A 332 -12.89 -1.45 -13.56
N LEU A 333 -12.94 -2.22 -14.65
CA LEU A 333 -14.17 -2.52 -15.37
C LEU A 333 -14.73 -3.87 -14.92
N PRO A 334 -16.06 -4.08 -14.96
CA PRO A 334 -16.65 -5.38 -14.70
C PRO A 334 -16.18 -6.41 -15.73
N VAL A 335 -15.92 -7.63 -15.28
CA VAL A 335 -15.53 -8.75 -16.15
C VAL A 335 -16.76 -9.23 -16.92
N GLU A 336 -16.72 -9.15 -18.25
CA GLU A 336 -17.80 -9.66 -19.09
C GLU A 336 -18.02 -11.16 -18.88
N GLY A 337 -19.27 -11.59 -18.70
CA GLY A 337 -19.65 -13.01 -18.64
C GLY A 337 -19.50 -13.69 -17.28
N VAL A 338 -18.81 -13.07 -16.32
CA VAL A 338 -18.89 -13.50 -14.92
C VAL A 338 -20.08 -12.76 -14.32
N GLY A 339 -21.11 -13.47 -13.89
CA GLY A 339 -22.37 -12.91 -13.35
C GLY A 339 -22.23 -12.00 -12.11
N SER A 340 -21.02 -11.53 -11.80
CA SER A 340 -20.72 -10.39 -10.94
C SER A 340 -21.06 -9.08 -11.67
N ALA A 341 -22.31 -8.95 -12.13
CA ALA A 341 -22.85 -7.62 -12.32
C ALA A 341 -22.79 -6.97 -10.93
N CYS A 342 -22.11 -5.83 -10.80
CA CYS A 342 -22.23 -4.96 -9.65
C CYS A 342 -23.73 -4.65 -9.51
N SER A 343 -24.44 -5.47 -8.73
CA SER A 343 -25.92 -5.54 -8.67
C SER A 343 -26.50 -4.36 -7.91
N SER A 344 -25.71 -3.30 -7.79
CA SER A 344 -26.02 -2.12 -7.02
C SER A 344 -26.85 -1.16 -7.86
N SER A 345 -27.80 -0.51 -7.20
CA SER A 345 -28.52 0.63 -7.73
C SER A 345 -27.59 1.71 -8.32
N ALA A 346 -26.33 1.74 -7.87
CA ALA A 346 -25.27 2.63 -8.34
C ALA A 346 -24.95 2.48 -9.84
N SER A 347 -24.87 1.25 -10.35
CA SER A 347 -24.67 1.00 -11.79
C SER A 347 -25.87 1.49 -12.60
N HIS A 348 -27.09 1.20 -12.13
CA HIS A 348 -28.32 1.65 -12.79
C HIS A 348 -28.43 3.18 -12.84
N PHE A 349 -28.13 3.85 -11.73
CA PHE A 349 -28.07 5.32 -11.68
C PHE A 349 -27.04 5.88 -12.68
N THR A 350 -25.83 5.32 -12.70
CA THR A 350 -24.77 5.79 -13.61
C THR A 350 -25.20 5.64 -15.07
N LYS A 351 -25.84 4.52 -15.42
CA LYS A 351 -26.39 4.28 -16.77
C LYS A 351 -27.54 5.23 -17.11
N SER A 352 -28.39 5.60 -16.14
CA SER A 352 -29.51 6.50 -16.39
C SER A 352 -29.09 7.96 -16.60
N VAL A 353 -27.94 8.37 -16.06
CA VAL A 353 -27.39 9.72 -16.25
C VAL A 353 -26.30 9.79 -17.33
N ASP A 354 -25.87 8.65 -17.88
CA ASP A 354 -24.84 8.59 -18.92
C ASP A 354 -25.31 9.22 -20.24
N ARG A 355 -24.41 9.95 -20.88
CA ARG A 355 -24.61 10.58 -22.20
C ARG A 355 -23.71 9.96 -23.28
N GLY A 356 -23.25 8.72 -23.06
CA GLY A 356 -22.45 7.94 -24.01
C GLY A 356 -20.96 7.93 -23.74
N GLY A 357 -20.52 8.09 -22.48
CA GLY A 357 -19.09 8.09 -22.15
C GLY A 357 -18.74 7.58 -20.75
N LEU A 358 -19.70 7.46 -19.83
CA LEU A 358 -19.41 6.93 -18.50
C LEU A 358 -19.12 5.44 -18.57
N LYS A 359 -18.21 4.99 -17.70
CA LYS A 359 -17.88 3.58 -17.56
C LYS A 359 -18.57 3.01 -16.33
N ASP A 360 -19.12 1.81 -16.49
CA ASP A 360 -19.48 0.95 -15.37
C ASP A 360 -18.17 0.48 -14.72
N ILE A 361 -18.11 0.41 -13.39
CA ILE A 361 -16.90 0.01 -12.66
C ILE A 361 -17.13 -1.28 -11.87
N SER A 362 -16.06 -2.03 -11.62
CA SER A 362 -16.09 -3.22 -10.76
C SER A 362 -16.45 -2.88 -9.32
N GLN A 363 -16.88 -3.87 -8.53
CA GLN A 363 -17.19 -3.66 -7.13
C GLN A 363 -15.95 -3.26 -6.33
N GLU A 364 -14.79 -3.85 -6.64
CA GLU A 364 -13.51 -3.53 -6.03
C GLU A 364 -13.08 -2.09 -6.32
N ALA A 365 -13.29 -1.62 -7.56
CA ALA A 365 -13.05 -0.22 -7.91
C ALA A 365 -14.02 0.72 -7.20
N LEU A 366 -15.31 0.35 -7.08
CA LEU A 366 -16.28 1.13 -6.32
C LEU A 366 -15.85 1.26 -4.85
N ASP A 367 -15.43 0.16 -4.24
CA ASP A 367 -14.97 0.12 -2.85
C ASP A 367 -13.79 1.05 -2.63
N PHE A 368 -12.81 1.02 -3.55
CA PHE A 368 -11.70 1.97 -3.58
C PHE A 368 -12.17 3.43 -3.70
N PHE A 369 -13.07 3.73 -4.65
CA PHE A 369 -13.55 5.09 -4.85
C PHE A 369 -14.38 5.62 -3.69
N VAL A 370 -15.12 4.77 -2.97
CA VAL A 370 -15.89 5.15 -1.77
C VAL A 370 -14.96 5.70 -0.70
N VAL A 371 -13.88 4.99 -0.38
CA VAL A 371 -12.90 5.43 0.63
C VAL A 371 -12.13 6.67 0.15
N LEU A 372 -11.66 6.65 -1.10
CA LEU A 372 -10.96 7.79 -1.68
C LEU A 372 -11.84 9.05 -1.65
N PHE A 373 -13.12 8.92 -1.99
CA PHE A 373 -14.03 10.05 -2.05
C PHE A 373 -14.40 10.58 -0.67
N ASP A 374 -14.62 9.71 0.32
CA ASP A 374 -14.84 10.10 1.72
C ASP A 374 -13.66 10.91 2.27
N MET A 375 -12.43 10.44 2.03
CA MET A 375 -11.20 11.17 2.38
C MET A 375 -11.11 12.51 1.64
N LEU A 376 -11.38 12.56 0.33
CA LEU A 376 -11.36 13.82 -0.41
C LEU A 376 -12.38 14.84 0.12
N MET A 377 -13.57 14.39 0.53
CA MET A 377 -14.60 15.27 1.08
C MET A 377 -14.21 15.79 2.47
N SER A 378 -13.48 15.02 3.29
CA SER A 378 -13.01 15.48 4.60
C SER A 378 -11.89 16.52 4.52
N LEU A 379 -11.16 16.56 3.39
CA LEU A 379 -10.12 17.55 3.10
C LEU A 379 -10.64 18.83 2.41
N GLU A 380 -11.94 18.93 2.14
CA GLU A 380 -12.53 20.11 1.49
C GLU A 380 -12.36 21.35 2.37
N GLY A 381 -11.63 22.35 1.86
CA GLY A 381 -11.48 23.63 2.53
C GLY A 381 -12.79 24.42 2.61
N PRO A 382 -12.87 25.44 3.48
CA PRO A 382 -14.06 26.28 3.60
C PRO A 382 -14.40 27.00 2.28
N ASP A 383 -13.41 27.26 1.42
CA ASP A 383 -13.56 27.84 0.08
C ASP A 383 -13.89 26.79 -1.01
N GLY A 384 -13.84 25.50 -0.68
CA GLY A 384 -14.06 24.38 -1.61
C GLY A 384 -12.78 23.96 -2.33
N SER A 385 -11.63 24.47 -1.89
CA SER A 385 -10.33 24.04 -2.37
C SER A 385 -9.98 22.65 -1.84
N LEU A 386 -9.17 21.96 -2.62
CA LEU A 386 -8.63 20.64 -2.30
C LEU A 386 -7.12 20.67 -2.61
N PRO A 387 -6.22 21.01 -1.68
CA PRO A 387 -4.80 21.17 -1.98
C PRO A 387 -4.17 19.84 -2.43
N ASN A 388 -3.42 19.84 -3.55
CA ASN A 388 -2.82 18.61 -4.10
C ASN A 388 -1.87 17.93 -3.12
N ASP A 389 -0.98 18.71 -2.51
CA ASP A 389 0.06 18.15 -1.63
C ASP A 389 -0.56 17.52 -0.37
N VAL A 390 -1.66 18.09 0.13
CA VAL A 390 -2.40 17.55 1.28
C VAL A 390 -3.12 16.25 0.89
N ILE A 391 -3.74 16.19 -0.29
CA ILE A 391 -4.38 14.97 -0.78
C ILE A 391 -3.35 13.86 -0.98
N GLU A 392 -2.24 14.14 -1.67
CA GLU A 392 -1.18 13.13 -1.89
C GLU A 392 -0.64 12.62 -0.55
N GLU A 393 -0.41 13.50 0.42
CA GLU A 393 0.05 13.12 1.75
C GLU A 393 -0.97 12.27 2.51
N ASN A 394 -2.26 12.62 2.48
CA ASN A 394 -3.31 11.84 3.14
C ASN A 394 -3.56 10.50 2.45
N VAL A 395 -3.57 10.44 1.11
CA VAL A 395 -3.69 9.17 0.36
C VAL A 395 -2.57 8.21 0.71
N LEU A 396 -1.34 8.71 0.82
CA LEU A 396 -0.18 7.89 1.18
C LEU A 396 -0.17 7.51 2.66
N GLN A 397 -0.87 8.23 3.54
CA GLN A 397 -0.97 7.91 4.96
C GLN A 397 -2.22 7.09 5.31
N ASP A 398 -3.23 7.08 4.43
CA ASP A 398 -4.47 6.33 4.59
C ASP A 398 -4.28 4.90 4.10
N SER A 399 -4.12 4.03 5.08
CA SER A 399 -4.00 2.61 4.88
C SER A 399 -5.16 1.95 4.17
N SER A 400 -6.39 2.42 4.37
CA SER A 400 -7.58 1.83 3.75
C SER A 400 -7.49 2.00 2.24
N ILE A 401 -7.04 3.17 1.79
CA ILE A 401 -6.82 3.47 0.37
C ILE A 401 -5.71 2.60 -0.19
N LEU A 402 -4.56 2.49 0.51
CA LEU A 402 -3.43 1.67 0.04
C LEU A 402 -3.77 0.18 -0.03
N CYS A 403 -4.53 -0.36 0.93
CA CYS A 403 -5.02 -1.74 0.89
C CYS A 403 -5.93 -1.98 -0.30
N LEU A 404 -6.94 -1.14 -0.49
CA LEU A 404 -7.89 -1.31 -1.59
C LEU A 404 -7.20 -1.13 -2.93
N TRP A 405 -6.22 -0.22 -3.00
CA TRP A 405 -5.36 -0.06 -4.17
C TRP A 405 -4.58 -1.33 -4.48
N ASP A 406 -3.93 -1.91 -3.47
CA ASP A 406 -3.15 -3.13 -3.61
C ASP A 406 -4.02 -4.34 -4.01
N VAL A 407 -5.22 -4.47 -3.45
CA VAL A 407 -6.20 -5.48 -3.88
C VAL A 407 -6.63 -5.27 -5.34
N LEU A 408 -6.87 -4.01 -5.71
CA LEU A 408 -7.38 -3.65 -7.03
C LEU A 408 -6.34 -3.88 -8.13
N VAL A 409 -5.09 -3.48 -7.90
CA VAL A 409 -3.99 -3.63 -8.86
C VAL A 409 -3.38 -5.02 -8.78
N GLY A 410 -3.19 -5.55 -7.57
CA GLY A 410 -2.49 -6.81 -7.31
C GLY A 410 -1.10 -6.85 -7.93
N SER A 411 -0.68 -8.04 -8.38
CA SER A 411 0.62 -8.27 -9.04
C SER A 411 0.68 -7.79 -10.50
N HIS A 412 -0.16 -6.84 -10.91
CA HIS A 412 -0.13 -6.33 -12.30
C HIS A 412 0.83 -5.15 -12.46
N LEU A 413 1.28 -4.55 -11.36
CA LEU A 413 2.30 -3.50 -11.33
C LEU A 413 3.39 -3.90 -10.34
N ASP A 414 4.45 -4.53 -10.86
CA ASP A 414 5.57 -5.03 -10.04
C ASP A 414 6.50 -3.91 -9.55
N ASP A 415 6.37 -2.69 -10.10
CA ASP A 415 7.17 -1.53 -9.70
C ASP A 415 6.34 -0.59 -8.82
N ASP A 416 6.74 -0.49 -7.55
CA ASP A 416 6.09 0.36 -6.56
C ASP A 416 6.00 1.82 -7.00
N THR A 417 7.02 2.32 -7.69
CA THR A 417 7.08 3.70 -8.18
C THR A 417 6.01 3.92 -9.23
N VAL A 418 5.86 2.98 -10.16
CA VAL A 418 4.84 3.03 -11.22
C VAL A 418 3.44 2.92 -10.61
N SER A 419 3.25 2.03 -9.64
CA SER A 419 1.98 1.86 -8.92
C SER A 419 1.57 3.14 -8.20
N LEU A 420 2.48 3.82 -7.50
CA LEU A 420 2.21 5.06 -6.78
C LEU A 420 1.97 6.26 -7.69
N ASP A 421 2.74 6.37 -8.78
CA ASP A 421 2.48 7.40 -9.77
C ASP A 421 1.10 7.22 -10.39
N PHE A 422 0.68 5.97 -10.61
CA PHE A 422 -0.66 5.67 -11.09
C PHE A 422 -1.74 6.04 -10.04
N LEU A 423 -1.59 5.63 -8.77
CA LEU A 423 -2.49 6.05 -7.68
C LEU A 423 -2.62 7.58 -7.62
N THR A 424 -1.49 8.29 -7.76
CA THR A 424 -1.45 9.75 -7.81
C THR A 424 -2.24 10.32 -9.00
N GLN A 425 -2.16 9.70 -10.18
CA GLN A 425 -2.93 10.11 -11.36
C GLN A 425 -4.44 9.92 -11.16
N ILE A 426 -4.85 8.84 -10.49
CA ILE A 426 -6.24 8.61 -10.10
C ILE A 426 -6.70 9.70 -9.14
N CYS A 427 -5.95 9.97 -8.07
CA CYS A 427 -6.30 10.96 -7.07
C CYS A 427 -6.46 12.35 -7.70
N ASN A 428 -5.50 12.75 -8.55
CA ASN A 428 -5.55 14.02 -9.27
C ASN A 428 -6.73 14.10 -10.25
N THR A 429 -7.08 13.00 -10.91
CA THR A 429 -8.23 12.95 -11.84
C THR A 429 -9.54 12.99 -11.07
N CYS A 430 -9.65 12.23 -9.98
CA CYS A 430 -10.79 12.24 -9.07
C CYS A 430 -11.02 13.65 -8.51
N LYS A 431 -10.01 14.24 -7.87
CA LYS A 431 -10.04 15.63 -7.37
C LYS A 431 -10.59 16.61 -8.42
N LYS A 432 -10.09 16.57 -9.66
CA LYS A 432 -10.55 17.49 -10.73
C LYS A 432 -12.04 17.32 -11.04
N ILE A 433 -12.54 16.09 -11.03
CA ILE A 433 -13.97 15.79 -11.26
C ILE A 433 -14.79 16.26 -10.06
N VAL A 434 -14.35 15.96 -8.85
CA VAL A 434 -14.99 16.35 -7.58
C VAL A 434 -15.09 17.87 -7.45
N MET A 435 -13.98 18.58 -7.66
CA MET A 435 -13.95 20.05 -7.61
C MET A 435 -14.92 20.69 -8.60
N LYS A 436 -15.03 20.17 -9.83
CA LYS A 436 -16.03 20.66 -10.80
C LYS A 436 -17.46 20.50 -10.26
N GLY A 437 -17.74 19.38 -9.58
CA GLY A 437 -19.01 19.13 -8.90
C GLY A 437 -19.26 20.08 -7.73
N ILE A 438 -18.28 20.25 -6.83
CA ILE A 438 -18.34 21.16 -5.68
C ILE A 438 -18.59 22.61 -6.12
N LEU A 439 -17.79 23.11 -7.06
CA LEU A 439 -17.92 24.47 -7.59
C LEU A 439 -19.31 24.70 -8.19
N LYS A 440 -19.83 23.72 -8.94
CA LYS A 440 -21.19 23.77 -9.50
C LYS A 440 -22.27 23.78 -8.41
N ARG A 441 -22.15 22.95 -7.37
CA ARG A 441 -23.09 22.94 -6.23
C ARG A 441 -23.11 24.28 -5.50
N ARG A 442 -21.94 24.80 -5.14
CA ARG A 442 -21.81 26.10 -4.45
C ARG A 442 -22.32 27.26 -5.30
N LEU A 443 -22.08 27.25 -6.61
CA LEU A 443 -22.64 28.23 -7.54
C LEU A 443 -24.18 28.18 -7.54
N ASN A 444 -24.77 26.98 -7.63
CA ASN A 444 -26.21 26.79 -7.60
C ASN A 444 -26.82 27.26 -6.26
N GLU A 445 -26.15 27.02 -5.14
CA GLU A 445 -26.59 27.52 -3.83
C GLU A 445 -26.54 29.04 -3.74
N ARG A 446 -25.47 29.67 -4.25
CA ARG A 446 -25.36 31.13 -4.30
C ARG A 446 -26.45 31.74 -5.19
N LEU A 447 -26.71 31.14 -6.35
CA LEU A 447 -27.81 31.55 -7.22
C LEU A 447 -29.16 31.39 -6.52
N LYS A 448 -29.42 30.24 -5.88
CA LYS A 448 -30.65 30.01 -5.10
C LYS A 448 -30.84 31.07 -4.01
N LYS A 449 -29.79 31.37 -3.23
CA LYS A 449 -29.82 32.44 -2.22
C LYS A 449 -30.08 33.82 -2.82
N ALA A 450 -29.45 34.14 -3.96
CA ALA A 450 -29.67 35.39 -4.67
C ALA A 450 -31.12 35.52 -5.18
N TYR A 451 -31.68 34.46 -5.78
CA TYR A 451 -33.07 34.43 -6.22
C TYR A 451 -34.05 34.57 -5.04
N SER A 452 -33.80 33.88 -3.93
CA SER A 452 -34.62 34.03 -2.72
C SER A 452 -34.54 35.46 -2.15
N ALA A 453 -33.37 36.10 -2.17
CA ALA A 453 -33.20 37.49 -1.73
C ALA A 453 -33.90 38.51 -2.64
N VAL A 454 -33.84 38.30 -3.96
CA VAL A 454 -34.57 39.14 -4.94
C VAL A 454 -36.07 38.98 -4.75
N SER A 455 -36.57 37.75 -4.62
CA SER A 455 -37.99 37.48 -4.37
C SER A 455 -38.51 38.10 -3.07
N LEU A 456 -37.69 38.06 -2.00
CA LEU A 456 -38.03 38.70 -0.73
C LEU A 456 -38.10 40.23 -0.85
N ARG A 457 -37.18 40.84 -1.60
CA ARG A 457 -37.20 42.29 -1.84
C ARG A 457 -38.41 42.73 -2.66
N SER A 458 -38.80 41.95 -3.66
CA SER A 458 -40.03 42.21 -4.43
C SER A 458 -41.27 42.18 -3.53
N ARG A 459 -41.38 41.20 -2.63
CA ARG A 459 -42.49 41.11 -1.66
C ARG A 459 -42.51 42.18 -0.58
N LEU A 460 -41.37 42.82 -0.29
CA LEU A 460 -41.28 43.93 0.66
C LEU A 460 -41.55 45.30 0.01
N ALA A 461 -41.52 45.36 -1.32
CA ALA A 461 -41.81 46.57 -2.09
C ALA A 461 -43.29 46.67 -2.50
N GLU A 462 -44.01 45.55 -2.47
CA GLU A 462 -45.48 45.46 -2.51
C GLU A 462 -46.06 45.70 -1.12
#